data_AF-L7JCQ4-F1
#
_entry.id   AF-L7JCQ4-F1
#
_cell.length_a   1.000
_cell.length_b   1.000
_cell.length_c   1.000
_cell.angle_alpha   90.00
_cell.angle_beta   90.00
_cell.angle_gamma   90.00
#
_symmetry.space_group_name_H-M   'P 1'
#
loop_
_entity.id
_entity.type
_entity.pdbx_description
1 polymer ?
#
loop_
_entity_poly.entity_id
_entity_poly.type
_entity_poly.pdbx_seq_one_letter_code
_entity_poly.pdbx_strand_id
1 'polypeptide(L)'
;MTDRTSFRGACMCGGITFSIEGRPEVIGACHCRHCQMNAGSTHQIMAKFTKESMTTNDPKSLLNKYVISGAETQSGKDKEKYFCASCGCMLWSVPQGEEGKHRFVRTSLVENGSGFDVTPWTWGRDFGEKRNPHLYGNSGLVHESSDPASGTEPEFPGGLGSARRSPAPWRGLLRRRSPYPVEVTIEFFLLRESTKKLDRTSATSSKKIIFVALLTHTKIMSTDAKDDASSKEVYMASLPDHHVAPLWTVMSSMVPPKPNPRAAVLKWAYEELRPLLIKSGELVDTEEAERRVLMLVNPNMRAPYTTDTIYAGLQLILPGETARAHRHTASALRFIIEGDKGFTAVGGKKITMQKGDVILTPSWEWHDHGHDGDGPMIWLDGLDLPLFQAFPTNFAEMYQDPRYPSTPADDECDIRIPWTTARAHLDSEPGPWAIFNYTRRVGGQGEPVEISRTLGAQAERIEAGKQSEPVRETCSFVYHVYEGSGTSTIETTSGTEQITWRKGDTFAVPAWSERVHKADQGATAFLFAVNDAPLLKALGMYRKK
;
A
#
# COMPACT_ATOMS: atom_id res chain seq x y z
N MET A 1 16.11 2.33 30.53
CA MET A 1 15.66 3.49 31.33
C MET A 1 16.84 4.04 32.09
N THR A 2 17.21 5.30 31.88
CA THR A 2 18.25 5.96 32.68
C THR A 2 17.73 6.15 34.11
N ASP A 3 18.45 5.64 35.11
CA ASP A 3 18.07 5.68 36.54
C ASP A 3 18.21 7.09 37.16
N ARG A 4 18.04 8.15 36.36
CA ARG A 4 18.22 9.52 36.80
C ARG A 4 16.93 10.04 37.45
N THR A 5 17.08 10.56 38.66
CA THR A 5 16.02 11.19 39.45
C THR A 5 16.16 12.71 39.52
N SER A 6 17.17 13.29 38.86
CA SER A 6 17.36 14.74 38.76
C SER A 6 17.76 15.10 37.33
N PHE A 7 17.16 16.17 36.82
CA PHE A 7 17.34 16.65 35.46
C PHE A 7 17.72 18.13 35.48
N ARG A 8 18.55 18.54 34.52
CA ARG A 8 18.91 19.94 34.29
C ARG A 8 18.65 20.30 32.85
N GLY A 9 18.36 21.56 32.61
CA GLY A 9 18.16 22.08 31.27
C GLY A 9 18.30 23.59 31.21
N ALA A 10 18.35 24.10 29.99
CA ALA A 10 18.50 25.51 29.73
C ALA A 10 17.80 25.92 28.43
N CYS A 11 17.45 27.19 28.32
CA CYS A 11 17.13 27.78 27.01
C CYS A 11 18.38 27.83 26.11
N MET A 12 18.19 28.08 24.82
CA MET A 12 19.27 28.08 23.82
C MET A 12 20.43 29.03 24.15
N CYS A 13 20.15 30.22 24.69
CA CYS A 13 21.20 31.18 25.07
C CYS A 13 21.77 30.98 26.49
N GLY A 14 21.31 29.98 27.23
CA GLY A 14 21.71 29.74 28.63
C GLY A 14 21.22 30.78 29.65
N GLY A 15 20.47 31.80 29.22
CA GLY A 15 19.98 32.88 30.08
C GLY A 15 18.92 32.45 31.12
N ILE A 16 18.22 31.34 30.85
CA ILE A 16 17.30 30.68 31.77
C ILE A 16 17.76 29.24 31.92
N THR A 17 17.96 28.81 33.15
CA THR A 17 18.24 27.41 33.49
C THR A 17 17.17 26.87 34.42
N PHE A 18 16.98 25.55 34.41
CA PHE A 18 16.05 24.88 35.29
C PHE A 18 16.61 23.53 35.76
N SER A 19 16.20 23.13 36.96
CA SER A 19 16.43 21.79 37.51
C SER A 19 15.09 21.15 37.89
N ILE A 20 14.99 19.85 37.72
CA ILE A 20 13.76 19.08 37.99
C ILE A 20 14.13 17.86 38.83
N GLU A 21 13.44 17.68 39.95
CA GLU A 21 13.61 16.53 40.84
C GLU A 21 12.47 15.52 40.65
N GLY A 22 12.80 14.23 40.60
CA GLY A 22 11.85 13.16 40.35
C GLY A 22 11.70 12.80 38.86
N ARG A 23 11.13 11.61 38.62
CA ARG A 23 10.91 11.08 37.27
C ARG A 23 9.71 11.77 36.60
N PRO A 24 9.69 11.90 35.26
CA PRO A 24 8.51 12.39 34.57
C PRO A 24 7.34 11.43 34.78
N GLU A 25 6.14 11.96 34.99
CA GLU A 25 4.91 11.17 35.09
C GLU A 25 4.58 10.49 33.77
N VAL A 26 4.77 11.23 32.66
CA VAL A 26 4.47 10.80 31.29
C VAL A 26 5.47 11.47 30.35
N ILE A 27 5.86 10.74 29.30
CA ILE A 27 6.60 11.28 28.16
C ILE A 27 5.78 11.00 26.90
N GLY A 28 5.37 12.04 26.19
CA GLY A 28 4.42 11.90 25.09
C GLY A 28 4.64 12.88 23.94
N ALA A 29 4.01 12.56 22.80
CA ALA A 29 4.06 13.33 21.58
C ALA A 29 2.73 14.05 21.32
N CYS A 30 2.74 15.38 21.36
CA CYS A 30 1.54 16.15 21.02
C CYS A 30 1.57 16.57 19.55
N HIS A 31 0.48 16.24 18.83
CA HIS A 31 0.33 16.47 17.39
C HIS A 31 -0.53 17.68 17.04
N CYS A 32 -1.09 18.40 18.03
CA CYS A 32 -1.93 19.56 17.72
C CYS A 32 -1.14 20.63 16.94
N ARG A 33 -1.85 21.43 16.12
CA ARG A 33 -1.24 22.48 15.29
C ARG A 33 -0.31 23.41 16.07
N HIS A 34 -0.68 23.79 17.30
CA HIS A 34 0.15 24.59 18.18
C HIS A 34 1.48 23.93 18.56
N CYS A 35 1.50 22.62 18.79
CA CYS A 35 2.72 21.88 19.09
C CYS A 35 3.57 21.67 17.83
N GLN A 36 2.94 21.50 16.67
CA GLN A 36 3.67 21.45 15.39
C GLN A 36 4.39 22.76 15.11
N MET A 37 3.66 23.89 15.16
CA MET A 37 4.21 25.22 14.93
C MET A 37 5.31 25.57 15.93
N ASN A 38 5.09 25.23 17.20
CA ASN A 38 6.05 25.53 18.26
C ASN A 38 7.32 24.66 18.22
N ALA A 39 7.27 23.49 17.58
CA ALA A 39 8.42 22.59 17.42
C ALA A 39 9.13 22.74 16.07
N GLY A 40 8.47 23.34 15.07
CA GLY A 40 8.92 23.24 13.68
C GLY A 40 8.92 21.80 13.15
N SER A 41 8.04 20.93 13.68
CA SER A 41 8.01 19.49 13.39
C SER A 41 6.56 18.97 13.33
N THR A 42 6.36 17.71 12.93
CA THR A 42 5.04 17.06 12.85
C THR A 42 4.39 16.81 14.22
N HIS A 43 5.16 17.00 15.29
CA HIS A 43 4.75 16.80 16.68
C HIS A 43 5.74 17.48 17.61
N GLN A 44 5.39 17.54 18.90
CA GLN A 44 6.30 17.98 19.93
C GLN A 44 6.37 16.99 21.08
N ILE A 45 7.59 16.51 21.35
CA ILE A 45 7.87 15.60 22.46
C ILE A 45 8.02 16.42 23.75
N MET A 46 7.31 16.00 24.79
CA MET A 46 7.31 16.62 26.10
C MET A 46 7.34 15.59 27.20
N ALA A 47 7.96 15.94 28.31
CA ALA A 47 7.88 15.23 29.57
C ALA A 47 7.02 16.02 30.56
N LYS A 48 6.08 15.34 31.21
CA LYS A 48 5.17 15.90 32.21
C LYS A 48 5.80 15.79 33.60
N PHE A 49 5.91 16.92 34.28
CA PHE A 49 6.39 17.03 35.65
C PHE A 49 5.41 17.86 36.50
N THR A 50 5.37 17.64 37.81
CA THR A 50 4.65 18.52 38.73
C THR A 50 5.34 19.87 38.81
N LYS A 51 4.58 20.95 39.03
CA LYS A 51 5.14 22.30 39.15
C LYS A 51 6.18 22.38 40.28
N GLU A 52 5.91 21.69 41.38
CA GLU A 52 6.71 21.70 42.60
C GLU A 52 8.07 21.01 42.41
N SER A 53 8.16 20.09 41.45
CA SER A 53 9.41 19.41 41.13
C SER A 53 10.46 20.29 40.43
N MET A 54 10.06 21.45 39.89
CA MET A 54 10.91 22.25 39.01
C MET A 54 11.35 23.57 39.66
N THR A 55 12.66 23.77 39.73
CA THR A 55 13.28 25.04 40.13
C THR A 55 13.81 25.77 38.90
N THR A 56 13.50 27.05 38.75
CA THR A 56 13.95 27.88 37.62
C THR A 56 14.89 28.98 38.11
N ASN A 57 15.97 29.20 37.38
CA ASN A 57 16.90 30.31 37.60
C ASN A 57 16.87 31.22 36.36
N ASP A 58 16.42 32.46 36.57
CA ASP A 58 16.28 33.49 35.52
C ASP A 58 16.76 34.84 36.05
N PRO A 59 18.09 35.03 36.21
CA PRO A 59 18.66 36.22 36.84
C PRO A 59 18.48 37.50 36.02
N LYS A 60 18.11 37.37 34.74
CA LYS A 60 17.91 38.48 33.80
C LYS A 60 16.44 38.73 33.49
N SER A 61 15.52 38.05 34.18
CA SER A 61 14.06 38.16 33.98
C SER A 61 13.66 37.99 32.51
N LEU A 62 14.26 37.00 31.84
CA LEU A 62 14.04 36.67 30.44
C LEU A 62 12.84 35.74 30.22
N LEU A 63 12.27 35.14 31.27
CA LEU A 63 11.14 34.24 31.16
C LEU A 63 9.87 35.02 30.81
N ASN A 64 9.36 34.78 29.60
CA ASN A 64 8.13 35.37 29.11
C ASN A 64 7.09 34.29 28.82
N LYS A 65 5.83 34.69 28.67
CA LYS A 65 4.73 33.78 28.40
C LYS A 65 3.82 34.26 27.27
N TYR A 66 3.34 33.30 26.48
CA TYR A 66 2.29 33.48 25.50
C TYR A 66 1.11 32.60 25.89
N VAL A 67 -0.12 33.12 25.81
CA VAL A 67 -1.33 32.38 26.17
C VAL A 67 -2.08 32.02 24.89
N ILE A 68 -2.24 30.72 24.65
CA ILE A 68 -3.18 30.23 23.64
C ILE A 68 -4.55 30.20 24.31
N SER A 69 -5.50 30.95 23.75
CA SER A 69 -6.86 31.02 24.28
C SER A 69 -7.54 29.66 24.27
N GLY A 70 -8.35 29.35 25.27
CA GLY A 70 -9.15 28.15 25.34
C GLY A 70 -10.09 27.97 24.14
N ALA A 71 -10.48 29.07 23.47
CA ALA A 71 -11.24 29.00 22.22
C ALA A 71 -10.46 28.34 21.07
N GLU A 72 -9.13 28.35 21.12
CA GLU A 72 -8.24 27.79 20.11
C GLU A 72 -7.70 26.41 20.52
N THR A 73 -7.94 25.96 21.77
CA THR A 73 -7.49 24.65 22.24
C THR A 73 -8.60 23.60 22.16
N GLN A 74 -8.24 22.36 21.84
CA GLN A 74 -9.17 21.23 21.84
C GLN A 74 -9.80 20.97 23.23
N SER A 75 -9.14 21.39 24.31
CA SER A 75 -9.65 21.23 25.67
C SER A 75 -10.62 22.35 26.10
N GLY A 76 -10.82 23.40 25.29
CA GLY A 76 -11.64 24.55 25.68
C GLY A 76 -11.03 25.36 26.84
N LYS A 77 -9.74 25.16 27.13
CA LYS A 77 -9.02 25.75 28.28
C LYS A 77 -7.72 26.37 27.83
N ASP A 78 -7.35 27.49 28.43
CA ASP A 78 -6.14 28.21 28.09
C ASP A 78 -4.90 27.33 28.24
N LYS A 79 -3.87 27.63 27.44
CA LYS A 79 -2.59 26.95 27.50
C LYS A 79 -1.47 27.97 27.44
N GLU A 80 -0.75 28.11 28.54
CA GLU A 80 0.40 29.01 28.61
C GLU A 80 1.63 28.33 28.01
N LYS A 81 2.39 29.10 27.24
CA LYS A 81 3.65 28.74 26.61
C LYS A 81 4.74 29.63 27.18
N TYR A 82 5.66 29.04 27.93
CA TYR A 82 6.77 29.76 28.54
C TYR A 82 8.01 29.68 27.64
N PHE A 83 8.64 30.82 27.40
CA PHE A 83 9.80 30.93 26.51
C PHE A 83 10.80 31.98 26.99
N CYS A 84 12.03 31.88 26.49
CA CYS A 84 13.06 32.88 26.72
C CYS A 84 12.87 34.07 25.77
N ALA A 85 12.68 35.27 26.31
CA ALA A 85 12.56 36.50 25.52
C ALA A 85 13.83 36.86 24.74
N SER A 86 15.00 36.36 25.16
CA SER A 86 16.27 36.63 24.46
C SER A 86 16.50 35.73 23.25
N CYS A 87 16.14 34.45 23.31
CA CYS A 87 16.43 33.50 22.22
C CYS A 87 15.20 32.86 21.59
N GLY A 88 13.99 33.19 22.05
CA GLY A 88 12.73 32.59 21.57
C GLY A 88 12.53 31.13 21.96
N CYS A 89 13.49 30.50 22.66
CA CYS A 89 13.43 29.09 23.00
C CYS A 89 12.26 28.79 23.94
N MET A 90 11.39 27.86 23.52
CA MET A 90 10.18 27.47 24.21
C MET A 90 10.46 26.37 25.23
N LEU A 91 10.42 26.74 26.51
CA LEU A 91 10.89 25.92 27.63
C LEU A 91 9.87 24.85 28.04
N TRP A 92 8.64 25.26 28.37
CA TRP A 92 7.56 24.36 28.80
C TRP A 92 6.18 24.93 28.49
N SER A 93 5.18 24.06 28.56
CA SER A 93 3.76 24.44 28.48
C SER A 93 3.05 24.19 29.81
N VAL A 94 2.06 25.02 30.11
CA VAL A 94 1.17 24.89 31.27
C VAL A 94 -0.27 24.86 30.78
N PRO A 95 -0.91 23.67 30.72
CA PRO A 95 -2.32 23.58 30.38
C PRO A 95 -3.17 23.97 31.59
N GLN A 96 -4.07 24.95 31.41
CA GLN A 96 -4.99 25.37 32.48
C GLN A 96 -6.10 24.35 32.75
N GLY A 97 -6.30 23.38 31.84
CA GLY A 97 -7.14 22.21 32.10
C GLY A 97 -6.64 21.31 33.25
N GLU A 98 -5.38 21.45 33.66
CA GLU A 98 -4.82 20.78 34.85
C GLU A 98 -4.54 21.78 35.98
N GLU A 99 -5.26 22.90 36.02
CA GLU A 99 -5.15 23.95 37.05
C GLU A 99 -3.71 24.50 37.21
N GLY A 100 -2.89 24.40 36.16
CA GLY A 100 -1.50 24.84 36.18
C GLY A 100 -0.56 24.01 37.07
N LYS A 101 -1.03 22.85 37.57
CA LYS A 101 -0.27 21.95 38.46
C LYS A 101 0.91 21.28 37.78
N HIS A 102 0.93 21.22 36.45
CA HIS A 102 1.98 20.51 35.71
C HIS A 102 2.76 21.42 34.75
N ARG A 103 3.97 20.97 34.46
CA ARG A 103 4.91 21.56 33.49
C ARG A 103 5.20 20.51 32.44
N PHE A 104 4.85 20.82 31.20
CA PHE A 104 5.20 19.98 30.05
C PHE A 104 6.49 20.51 29.42
N VAL A 105 7.60 19.97 29.89
CA VAL A 105 8.96 20.39 29.55
C VAL A 105 9.39 19.75 28.24
N ARG A 106 10.05 20.51 27.36
CA ARG A 106 10.55 19.96 26.10
C ARG A 106 11.75 19.07 26.39
N THR A 107 11.69 17.80 26.00
CA THR A 107 12.77 16.83 26.28
C THR A 107 14.09 17.22 25.62
N SER A 108 14.04 17.94 24.49
CA SER A 108 15.20 18.48 23.79
C SER A 108 16.00 19.52 24.59
N LEU A 109 15.44 20.09 25.65
CA LEU A 109 16.09 21.10 26.49
C LEU A 109 16.67 20.50 27.78
N VAL A 110 16.37 19.23 28.05
CA VAL A 110 16.90 18.49 29.19
C VAL A 110 18.23 17.86 28.77
N GLU A 111 19.26 18.02 29.59
CA GLU A 111 20.56 17.40 29.38
C GLU A 111 20.42 15.87 29.28
N ASN A 112 20.84 15.29 28.14
CA ASN A 112 20.65 13.87 27.81
C ASN A 112 19.18 13.44 27.65
N GLY A 113 18.26 14.37 27.38
CA GLY A 113 16.84 14.09 27.18
C GLY A 113 16.50 13.26 25.93
N SER A 114 17.46 12.99 25.04
CA SER A 114 17.32 12.03 23.95
C SER A 114 17.23 10.57 24.43
N GLY A 115 17.62 10.29 25.68
CA GLY A 115 17.52 8.97 26.30
C GLY A 115 16.16 8.65 26.94
N PHE A 116 15.18 9.55 26.80
CA PHE A 116 13.82 9.31 27.29
C PHE A 116 13.05 8.37 26.35
N ASP A 117 12.52 7.28 26.91
CA ASP A 117 11.66 6.35 26.18
C ASP A 117 10.27 6.97 26.01
N VAL A 118 9.87 7.22 24.77
CA VAL A 118 8.62 7.92 24.46
C VAL A 118 7.47 6.91 24.51
N THR A 119 6.61 7.05 25.52
CA THR A 119 5.36 6.27 25.51
C THR A 119 4.41 6.81 24.43
N PRO A 120 3.69 5.95 23.68
CA PRO A 120 2.71 6.39 22.69
C PRO A 120 1.54 7.10 23.37
N TRP A 121 1.64 8.42 23.52
CA TRP A 121 0.53 9.27 23.95
C TRP A 121 0.16 10.18 22.79
N THR A 122 -1.09 10.10 22.32
CA THR A 122 -1.58 10.86 21.16
C THR A 122 -2.60 11.91 21.61
N TRP A 123 -2.15 13.16 21.74
CA TRP A 123 -3.05 14.31 21.79
C TRP A 123 -3.09 15.02 20.45
N GLY A 124 -4.30 15.19 19.91
CA GLY A 124 -4.61 16.15 18.85
C GLY A 124 -4.28 15.72 17.44
N ARG A 125 -4.78 14.57 16.99
CA ARG A 125 -5.13 14.47 15.56
C ARG A 125 -6.39 15.31 15.37
N ASP A 126 -6.31 16.34 14.54
CA ASP A 126 -7.48 16.97 13.96
C ASP A 126 -8.13 15.97 13.00
N PHE A 127 -8.90 15.03 13.54
CA PHE A 127 -10.05 14.49 12.83
C PHE A 127 -11.22 15.30 13.34
N GLY A 128 -11.78 16.15 12.48
CA GLY A 128 -13.04 16.81 12.77
C GLY A 128 -14.12 15.75 12.89
N GLU A 129 -14.39 15.31 14.13
CA GLU A 129 -15.67 14.82 14.62
C GLU A 129 -15.53 14.40 16.09
N LYS A 130 -16.45 14.86 16.93
CA LYS A 130 -16.56 14.44 18.32
C LYS A 130 -16.81 12.94 18.39
N ARG A 131 -15.81 12.14 18.79
CA ARG A 131 -16.04 10.79 19.34
C ARG A 131 -15.65 10.75 20.81
N ASN A 132 -16.61 10.26 21.59
CA ASN A 132 -16.66 10.16 23.03
C ASN A 132 -15.58 9.20 23.57
N PRO A 133 -14.73 9.58 24.54
CA PRO A 133 -13.67 8.71 25.06
C PRO A 133 -14.22 7.85 26.22
N HIS A 134 -15.06 6.86 25.91
CA HIS A 134 -15.42 5.81 26.86
C HIS A 134 -15.72 4.50 26.15
N LEU A 135 -14.71 3.84 25.58
CA LEU A 135 -14.75 2.41 25.29
C LEU A 135 -13.33 1.82 25.37
N TYR A 136 -12.80 1.73 26.58
CA TYR A 136 -11.88 0.66 26.96
C TYR A 136 -12.23 0.26 28.39
N GLY A 137 -13.13 -0.71 28.49
CA GLY A 137 -13.56 -1.31 29.75
C GLY A 137 -14.36 -2.56 29.44
N ASN A 138 -13.79 -3.72 29.79
CA ASN A 138 -14.44 -5.03 29.80
C ASN A 138 -15.91 -4.96 30.23
N SER A 139 -16.82 -5.45 29.40
CA SER A 139 -18.05 -6.11 29.87
C SER A 139 -18.61 -6.99 28.76
N GLY A 140 -19.10 -8.16 29.17
CA GLY A 140 -19.51 -9.25 28.30
C GLY A 140 -20.68 -8.90 27.39
N LEU A 141 -20.71 -9.62 26.27
CA LEU A 141 -21.83 -9.68 25.33
C LEU A 141 -23.09 -10.13 26.07
N VAL A 142 -24.07 -9.23 26.19
CA VAL A 142 -25.48 -9.58 26.35
C VAL A 142 -26.18 -9.09 25.09
N HIS A 143 -26.69 -10.03 24.30
CA HIS A 143 -27.55 -9.75 23.16
C HIS A 143 -28.92 -9.28 23.68
N GLU A 144 -29.33 -8.07 23.32
CA GLU A 144 -30.76 -7.69 23.28
C GLU A 144 -31.15 -7.42 21.83
N SER A 145 -32.03 -8.30 21.33
CA SER A 145 -32.75 -8.18 20.07
C SER A 145 -33.82 -7.10 20.18
N SER A 146 -33.87 -6.17 19.23
CA SER A 146 -35.05 -5.34 18.98
C SER A 146 -35.56 -5.61 17.56
N ASP A 147 -36.70 -6.29 17.50
CA ASP A 147 -37.59 -6.34 16.33
C ASP A 147 -38.06 -4.93 15.99
N PRO A 148 -38.42 -4.70 14.71
CA PRO A 148 -39.70 -4.10 14.43
C PRO A 148 -40.53 -4.95 13.47
N ALA A 149 -41.77 -5.15 13.87
CA ALA A 149 -42.82 -5.80 13.10
C ALA A 149 -43.32 -4.93 11.93
N SER A 150 -43.91 -5.66 10.97
CA SER A 150 -45.01 -5.30 10.07
C SER A 150 -44.66 -4.93 8.62
N GLY A 151 -45.28 -5.68 7.69
CA GLY A 151 -45.66 -5.13 6.38
C GLY A 151 -45.48 -6.02 5.16
N THR A 152 -46.38 -6.98 4.98
CA THR A 152 -47.00 -7.40 3.69
C THR A 152 -46.11 -7.95 2.55
N GLU A 153 -46.22 -9.25 2.33
CA GLU A 153 -45.90 -9.94 1.07
C GLU A 153 -46.96 -9.64 -0.02
N PRO A 154 -46.54 -9.68 -1.30
CA PRO A 154 -47.41 -10.14 -2.37
C PRO A 154 -46.85 -11.42 -3.03
N GLU A 155 -47.68 -12.46 -3.06
CA GLU A 155 -47.52 -13.64 -3.91
C GLU A 155 -47.78 -13.31 -5.39
N PHE A 156 -46.99 -13.87 -6.30
CA PHE A 156 -47.37 -14.26 -7.67
C PHE A 156 -46.31 -15.25 -8.25
N PRO A 157 -46.61 -16.03 -9.30
CA PRO A 157 -46.38 -17.47 -9.29
C PRO A 157 -45.29 -17.94 -10.27
N GLY A 158 -44.74 -19.12 -9.94
CA GLY A 158 -44.40 -20.21 -10.87
C GLY A 158 -43.63 -19.89 -12.17
N GLY A 159 -42.33 -20.19 -12.16
CA GLY A 159 -41.52 -20.30 -13.38
C GLY A 159 -40.35 -21.27 -13.20
N LEU A 160 -40.44 -22.42 -13.87
CA LEU A 160 -39.45 -23.49 -13.93
C LEU A 160 -38.10 -23.04 -14.52
N GLY A 161 -36.99 -23.42 -13.91
CA GLY A 161 -35.65 -23.27 -14.49
C GLY A 161 -34.55 -23.92 -13.66
N SER A 162 -33.91 -24.94 -14.21
CA SER A 162 -32.99 -25.89 -13.57
C SER A 162 -31.70 -25.27 -12.97
N ALA A 163 -31.47 -25.49 -11.67
CA ALA A 163 -30.15 -25.35 -11.06
C ALA A 163 -29.42 -26.70 -11.04
N ARG A 164 -28.27 -26.78 -11.73
CA ARG A 164 -27.31 -27.88 -11.59
C ARG A 164 -26.71 -27.83 -10.18
N ARG A 165 -27.01 -28.82 -9.35
CA ARG A 165 -26.27 -29.09 -8.10
C ARG A 165 -24.95 -29.78 -8.42
N SER A 166 -23.84 -29.24 -7.93
CA SER A 166 -22.57 -29.94 -7.78
C SER A 166 -22.75 -31.17 -6.88
N PRO A 167 -22.10 -32.32 -7.14
CA PRO A 167 -22.28 -33.50 -6.30
C PRO A 167 -21.54 -33.33 -4.97
N ALA A 168 -22.26 -33.51 -3.86
CA ALA A 168 -21.66 -33.71 -2.54
C ALA A 168 -20.97 -35.09 -2.48
N PRO A 169 -19.87 -35.26 -1.73
CA PRO A 169 -19.21 -36.55 -1.60
C PRO A 169 -20.12 -37.53 -0.84
N TRP A 170 -20.27 -38.73 -1.41
CA TRP A 170 -20.92 -39.88 -0.76
C TRP A 170 -20.06 -40.37 0.41
N ARG A 171 -20.61 -40.41 1.63
CA ARG A 171 -20.02 -41.13 2.77
C ARG A 171 -20.79 -42.45 2.98
N GLY A 172 -20.20 -43.56 2.55
CA GLY A 172 -20.72 -44.90 2.80
C GLY A 172 -19.88 -45.62 3.86
N LEU A 173 -20.52 -46.07 4.95
CA LEU A 173 -19.87 -46.80 6.05
C LEU A 173 -19.98 -48.32 5.79
N LEU A 174 -18.91 -48.96 5.36
CA LEU A 174 -18.84 -50.43 5.30
C LEU A 174 -18.40 -50.97 6.67
N ARG A 175 -19.34 -51.47 7.47
CA ARG A 175 -19.04 -52.22 8.70
C ARG A 175 -18.78 -53.69 8.37
N ARG A 176 -17.52 -54.14 8.48
CA ARG A 176 -17.21 -55.55 8.79
C ARG A 176 -16.61 -55.62 10.20
N ARG A 177 -17.05 -56.65 10.95
CA ARG A 177 -16.70 -56.89 12.35
C ARG A 177 -15.18 -57.05 12.51
N SER A 178 -14.56 -56.03 13.11
CA SER A 178 -13.25 -56.07 13.76
C SER A 178 -13.41 -55.31 15.09
N PRO A 179 -12.83 -55.77 16.21
CA PRO A 179 -13.04 -55.15 17.51
C PRO A 179 -12.27 -53.81 17.72
N TYR A 180 -11.68 -53.23 16.68
CA TYR A 180 -10.94 -51.96 16.75
C TYR A 180 -11.40 -50.96 15.68
N PRO A 181 -11.60 -49.66 16.01
CA PRO A 181 -11.94 -48.65 15.02
C PRO A 181 -10.69 -48.27 14.21
N VAL A 182 -10.74 -48.48 12.89
CA VAL A 182 -9.74 -47.96 11.95
C VAL A 182 -10.47 -46.98 11.04
N GLU A 183 -10.08 -45.70 11.07
CA GLU A 183 -10.57 -44.70 10.14
C GLU A 183 -9.58 -44.58 8.98
N VAL A 184 -10.00 -44.91 7.77
CA VAL A 184 -9.19 -44.79 6.55
C VAL A 184 -9.85 -43.73 5.68
N THR A 185 -9.17 -42.62 5.46
CA THR A 185 -9.61 -41.57 4.52
C THR A 185 -8.85 -41.74 3.21
N ILE A 186 -9.57 -42.00 2.12
CA ILE A 186 -9.01 -42.07 0.76
C ILE A 186 -9.52 -40.86 0.00
N GLU A 187 -8.62 -39.95 -0.40
CA GLU A 187 -8.94 -38.86 -1.31
C GLU A 187 -8.59 -39.24 -2.76
N PHE A 188 -9.54 -39.00 -3.68
CA PHE A 188 -9.34 -39.20 -5.12
C PHE A 188 -9.27 -37.85 -5.83
N PHE A 189 -8.15 -37.56 -6.48
CA PHE A 189 -8.03 -36.42 -7.41
C PHE A 189 -8.23 -36.89 -8.86
N LEU A 190 -9.09 -36.19 -9.60
CA LEU A 190 -9.26 -36.36 -11.04
C LEU A 190 -8.33 -35.39 -11.78
N LEU A 191 -7.22 -35.90 -12.34
CA LEU A 191 -6.44 -35.16 -13.34
C LEU A 191 -7.14 -35.23 -14.69
N ARG A 192 -7.49 -34.07 -15.27
CA ARG A 192 -8.07 -33.97 -16.61
C ARG A 192 -6.96 -33.62 -17.60
N GLU A 193 -6.54 -34.57 -18.42
CA GLU A 193 -5.63 -34.30 -19.54
C GLU A 193 -6.33 -33.45 -20.62
N SER A 194 -5.64 -32.41 -21.08
CA SER A 194 -5.96 -31.68 -22.31
C SER A 194 -5.42 -32.47 -23.50
N THR A 195 -6.29 -33.07 -24.31
CA THR A 195 -5.89 -33.68 -25.58
C THR A 195 -6.25 -32.79 -26.77
N LYS A 196 -5.24 -32.48 -27.59
CA LYS A 196 -5.37 -31.83 -28.91
C LYS A 196 -6.13 -32.74 -29.88
N LYS A 197 -6.86 -32.10 -30.80
CA LYS A 197 -7.60 -32.70 -31.94
C LYS A 197 -6.78 -33.75 -32.70
N LEU A 198 -7.37 -34.92 -32.94
CA LEU A 198 -7.09 -35.76 -34.11
C LEU A 198 -8.32 -36.60 -34.49
N ASP A 199 -8.31 -36.99 -35.76
CA ASP A 199 -9.44 -37.22 -36.66
C ASP A 199 -10.20 -38.55 -36.49
N ARG A 200 -11.39 -38.62 -37.13
CA ARG A 200 -12.34 -39.75 -37.13
C ARG A 200 -11.79 -41.01 -37.82
N THR A 201 -11.89 -42.17 -37.18
CA THR A 201 -12.53 -43.41 -37.72
C THR A 201 -12.54 -44.54 -36.66
N SER A 202 -13.69 -45.22 -36.57
CA SER A 202 -14.01 -46.55 -36.01
C SER A 202 -13.17 -47.22 -34.91
N ALA A 203 -13.93 -47.89 -34.02
CA ALA A 203 -13.59 -49.00 -33.13
C ALA A 203 -13.20 -48.64 -31.69
N THR A 204 -14.13 -49.00 -30.79
CA THR A 204 -13.96 -49.39 -29.37
C THR A 204 -12.61 -49.09 -28.74
N SER A 205 -12.55 -48.05 -27.90
CA SER A 205 -11.45 -47.82 -26.98
C SER A 205 -11.99 -47.60 -25.56
N SER A 206 -11.72 -48.58 -24.71
CA SER A 206 -12.00 -48.58 -23.28
C SER A 206 -11.23 -47.44 -22.61
N LYS A 207 -11.93 -46.49 -22.00
CA LYS A 207 -11.32 -45.45 -21.15
C LYS A 207 -10.61 -46.13 -19.97
N LYS A 208 -9.28 -46.27 -20.01
CA LYS A 208 -8.47 -46.59 -18.83
C LYS A 208 -8.38 -45.33 -17.98
N ILE A 209 -9.14 -45.30 -16.89
CA ILE A 209 -8.93 -44.37 -15.78
C ILE A 209 -7.74 -44.90 -15.00
N ILE A 210 -6.61 -44.19 -15.02
CA ILE A 210 -5.46 -44.51 -14.17
C ILE A 210 -5.68 -43.81 -12.83
N PHE A 211 -5.96 -44.59 -11.79
CA PHE A 211 -5.88 -44.13 -10.41
C PHE A 211 -4.43 -44.24 -9.94
N VAL A 212 -3.78 -43.11 -9.65
CA VAL A 212 -2.52 -43.11 -8.91
C VAL A 212 -2.87 -43.07 -7.43
N ALA A 213 -2.83 -44.21 -6.76
CA ALA A 213 -2.89 -44.27 -5.31
C ALA A 213 -1.50 -43.95 -4.75
N LEU A 214 -1.35 -42.80 -4.08
CA LEU A 214 -0.16 -42.56 -3.26
C LEU A 214 -0.35 -43.34 -1.95
N LEU A 215 0.39 -44.45 -1.79
CA LEU A 215 0.50 -45.16 -0.52
C LEU A 215 1.28 -44.30 0.47
N THR A 216 0.59 -43.52 1.30
CA THR A 216 1.18 -42.96 2.52
C THR A 216 1.34 -44.09 3.53
N HIS A 217 2.56 -44.24 4.06
CA HIS A 217 3.01 -45.38 4.86
C HIS A 217 2.02 -45.86 5.93
N THR A 218 1.72 -47.16 5.91
CA THR A 218 1.04 -47.88 7.00
C THR A 218 2.04 -48.10 8.13
N LYS A 219 1.97 -47.30 9.21
CA LYS A 219 2.71 -47.57 10.43
C LYS A 219 1.94 -48.60 11.25
N ILE A 220 2.43 -49.84 11.28
CA ILE A 220 1.96 -50.86 12.25
C ILE A 220 2.40 -50.36 13.63
N MET A 221 1.45 -50.01 14.50
CA MET A 221 1.76 -49.64 15.88
C MET A 221 2.08 -50.91 16.67
N SER A 222 3.36 -51.05 17.03
CA SER A 222 3.81 -51.94 18.11
C SER A 222 3.19 -51.44 19.43
N THR A 223 2.62 -52.36 20.20
CA THR A 223 1.91 -52.10 21.46
C THR A 223 2.83 -51.98 22.69
N ASP A 224 4.06 -51.49 22.52
CA ASP A 224 4.98 -51.20 23.63
C ASP A 224 5.42 -49.72 23.63
N ALA A 225 4.49 -48.80 23.40
CA ALA A 225 4.75 -47.38 23.58
C ALA A 225 4.19 -46.93 24.94
N LYS A 226 5.08 -46.67 25.88
CA LYS A 226 4.77 -45.89 27.08
C LYS A 226 4.11 -44.58 26.63
N ASP A 227 2.96 -44.25 27.20
CA ASP A 227 2.31 -42.95 27.09
C ASP A 227 3.29 -41.85 27.53
N ASP A 228 4.04 -41.29 26.60
CA ASP A 228 4.84 -40.10 26.84
C ASP A 228 4.02 -38.88 26.43
N ALA A 229 3.15 -38.46 27.35
CA ALA A 229 2.43 -37.19 27.31
C ALA A 229 3.38 -35.96 27.26
N SER A 230 4.71 -36.16 27.23
CA SER A 230 5.74 -35.12 27.09
C SER A 230 6.44 -35.08 25.73
N SER A 231 5.99 -35.86 24.73
CA SER A 231 6.63 -35.84 23.40
C SER A 231 6.51 -34.48 22.70
N LYS A 232 7.55 -34.12 21.94
CA LYS A 232 7.61 -32.88 21.15
C LYS A 232 6.44 -32.79 20.17
N GLU A 233 6.02 -33.90 19.57
CA GLU A 233 4.93 -33.96 18.60
C GLU A 233 3.58 -33.64 19.26
N VAL A 234 3.32 -34.19 20.46
CA VAL A 234 2.11 -33.88 21.24
C VAL A 234 2.09 -32.40 21.64
N TYR A 235 3.23 -31.87 22.09
CA TYR A 235 3.36 -30.44 22.39
C TYR A 235 3.10 -29.57 21.15
N MET A 236 3.69 -29.88 19.99
CA MET A 236 3.48 -29.11 18.76
C MET A 236 2.03 -29.16 18.27
N ALA A 237 1.36 -30.30 18.43
CA ALA A 237 -0.03 -30.49 18.02
C ALA A 237 -1.03 -29.76 18.93
N SER A 238 -0.67 -29.44 20.19
CA SER A 238 -1.54 -28.68 21.09
C SER A 238 -1.45 -27.16 20.91
N LEU A 239 -0.38 -26.65 20.31
CA LEU A 239 -0.18 -25.20 20.12
C LEU A 239 -1.30 -24.49 19.34
N PRO A 240 -1.88 -25.06 18.27
CA PRO A 240 -2.97 -24.42 17.53
C PRO A 240 -4.23 -24.18 18.36
N ASP A 241 -4.56 -25.06 19.32
CA ASP A 241 -5.71 -24.91 20.22
C ASP A 241 -5.55 -23.68 21.16
N HIS A 242 -4.32 -23.23 21.33
CA HIS A 242 -3.97 -22.04 22.09
C HIS A 242 -3.67 -20.82 21.21
N HIS A 243 -3.89 -20.92 19.90
CA HIS A 243 -3.58 -19.87 18.93
C HIS A 243 -2.12 -19.40 18.96
N VAL A 244 -1.19 -20.31 19.22
CA VAL A 244 0.26 -20.03 19.22
C VAL A 244 0.98 -20.91 18.19
N ALA A 245 2.12 -20.43 17.71
CA ALA A 245 2.97 -21.14 16.75
C ALA A 245 4.45 -21.05 17.16
N PRO A 246 5.23 -22.12 16.96
CA PRO A 246 6.63 -22.19 17.41
C PRO A 246 7.57 -21.47 16.43
N LEU A 247 8.03 -20.27 16.78
CA LEU A 247 8.90 -19.44 15.93
C LEU A 247 10.19 -20.17 15.48
N TRP A 248 10.77 -21.02 16.33
CA TRP A 248 12.00 -21.76 16.01
C TRP A 248 11.84 -22.77 14.87
N THR A 249 10.62 -23.05 14.41
CA THR A 249 10.35 -23.89 13.23
C THR A 249 10.41 -23.10 11.92
N VAL A 250 10.32 -21.77 11.97
CA VAL A 250 10.14 -20.90 10.79
C VAL A 250 11.07 -19.68 10.78
N MET A 251 12.01 -19.56 11.73
CA MET A 251 12.87 -18.39 11.90
C MET A 251 13.60 -17.96 10.61
N SER A 252 14.20 -18.92 9.89
CA SER A 252 14.92 -18.64 8.64
C SER A 252 14.02 -18.13 7.51
N SER A 253 12.74 -18.51 7.53
CA SER A 253 11.75 -18.03 6.57
C SER A 253 11.21 -16.64 6.94
N MET A 254 11.11 -16.34 8.24
CA MET A 254 10.64 -15.02 8.72
C MET A 254 11.71 -13.94 8.66
N VAL A 255 13.00 -14.31 8.81
CA VAL A 255 14.13 -13.38 8.79
C VAL A 255 15.17 -13.84 7.77
N PRO A 256 14.87 -13.73 6.46
CA PRO A 256 15.80 -14.14 5.42
C PRO A 256 16.98 -13.14 5.29
N PRO A 257 18.16 -13.59 4.81
CA PRO A 257 19.33 -12.70 4.62
C PRO A 257 19.14 -11.70 3.46
N LYS A 258 18.16 -11.94 2.59
CA LYS A 258 17.79 -11.10 1.46
C LYS A 258 16.26 -11.08 1.31
N PRO A 259 15.66 -10.01 0.74
CA PRO A 259 14.24 -10.00 0.40
C PRO A 259 13.84 -11.21 -0.46
N ASN A 260 12.61 -11.70 -0.28
CA ASN A 260 12.07 -12.83 -1.02
C ASN A 260 10.69 -12.46 -1.60
N PRO A 261 10.64 -11.64 -2.67
CA PRO A 261 9.37 -11.22 -3.27
C PRO A 261 8.62 -12.43 -3.84
N ARG A 262 7.28 -12.37 -3.85
CA ARG A 262 6.45 -13.41 -4.47
C ARG A 262 6.29 -13.17 -5.96
N ALA A 263 6.31 -11.90 -6.38
CA ALA A 263 6.22 -11.52 -7.77
C ALA A 263 7.33 -12.20 -8.59
N ALA A 264 6.95 -12.79 -9.73
CA ALA A 264 7.88 -13.23 -10.75
C ALA A 264 8.19 -12.09 -11.73
N VAL A 265 9.32 -12.22 -12.43
CA VAL A 265 9.60 -11.45 -13.64
C VAL A 265 8.60 -11.90 -14.72
N LEU A 266 7.80 -10.98 -15.25
CA LEU A 266 6.74 -11.31 -16.20
C LEU A 266 6.52 -10.16 -17.19
N LYS A 267 6.32 -10.52 -18.47
CA LYS A 267 5.91 -9.60 -19.53
C LYS A 267 4.46 -9.84 -19.95
N TRP A 268 3.76 -8.75 -20.20
CA TRP A 268 2.48 -8.69 -20.89
C TRP A 268 2.66 -8.00 -22.24
N ALA A 269 2.48 -8.74 -23.33
CA ALA A 269 2.65 -8.21 -24.67
C ALA A 269 1.45 -7.37 -25.09
N TYR A 270 1.66 -6.11 -25.48
CA TYR A 270 0.54 -5.22 -25.80
C TYR A 270 -0.21 -5.63 -27.07
N GLU A 271 0.49 -6.19 -28.05
CA GLU A 271 -0.14 -6.73 -29.26
C GLU A 271 -1.14 -7.84 -28.94
N GLU A 272 -0.94 -8.59 -27.85
CA GLU A 272 -1.85 -9.65 -27.40
C GLU A 272 -2.97 -9.10 -26.52
N LEU A 273 -2.67 -8.13 -25.64
CA LEU A 273 -3.65 -7.56 -24.72
C LEU A 273 -4.60 -6.56 -25.38
N ARG A 274 -4.15 -5.79 -26.37
CA ARG A 274 -4.95 -4.74 -27.00
C ARG A 274 -6.24 -5.30 -27.64
N PRO A 275 -6.23 -6.41 -28.41
CA PRO A 275 -7.46 -7.02 -28.91
C PRO A 275 -8.42 -7.46 -27.79
N LEU A 276 -7.89 -7.93 -26.64
CA LEU A 276 -8.72 -8.32 -25.49
C LEU A 276 -9.39 -7.11 -24.84
N LEU A 277 -8.69 -5.98 -24.75
CA LEU A 277 -9.26 -4.71 -24.29
C LEU A 277 -10.39 -4.26 -25.21
N ILE A 278 -10.14 -4.19 -26.51
CA ILE A 278 -11.19 -3.80 -27.48
C ILE A 278 -12.38 -4.74 -27.38
N LYS A 279 -12.15 -6.05 -27.30
CA LYS A 279 -13.22 -7.04 -27.14
C LYS A 279 -14.02 -6.81 -25.85
N SER A 280 -13.38 -6.42 -24.75
CA SER A 280 -14.09 -6.07 -23.52
C SER A 280 -15.02 -4.89 -23.72
N GLY A 281 -14.63 -3.91 -24.54
CA GLY A 281 -15.46 -2.74 -24.85
C GLY A 281 -16.68 -3.03 -25.71
N GLU A 282 -16.64 -4.11 -26.49
CA GLU A 282 -17.80 -4.60 -27.26
C GLU A 282 -18.78 -5.42 -26.40
N LEU A 283 -18.31 -5.99 -25.27
CA LEU A 283 -19.04 -7.01 -24.52
C LEU A 283 -19.54 -6.56 -23.15
N VAL A 284 -18.86 -5.61 -22.52
CA VAL A 284 -19.14 -5.18 -21.14
C VAL A 284 -19.36 -3.68 -21.15
N ASP A 285 -20.59 -3.23 -20.87
CA ASP A 285 -20.88 -1.80 -20.82
C ASP A 285 -20.13 -1.12 -19.65
N THR A 286 -19.84 0.17 -19.79
CA THR A 286 -19.17 0.96 -18.75
C THR A 286 -19.98 1.07 -17.46
N GLU A 287 -21.31 1.07 -17.54
CA GLU A 287 -22.16 1.04 -16.36
C GLU A 287 -22.01 -0.27 -15.56
N GLU A 288 -21.77 -1.39 -16.24
CA GLU A 288 -21.54 -2.71 -15.62
C GLU A 288 -20.11 -2.84 -15.07
N ALA A 289 -19.12 -2.23 -15.72
CA ALA A 289 -17.72 -2.39 -15.36
C ALA A 289 -17.23 -1.47 -14.23
N GLU A 290 -17.87 -0.31 -13.98
CA GLU A 290 -17.36 0.88 -13.24
C GLU A 290 -16.04 1.47 -13.80
N ARG A 291 -15.05 0.59 -14.02
CA ARG A 291 -13.78 0.79 -14.72
C ARG A 291 -13.50 -0.45 -15.58
N ARG A 292 -13.44 -0.28 -16.91
CA ARG A 292 -13.13 -1.37 -17.84
C ARG A 292 -11.62 -1.58 -17.93
N VAL A 293 -11.08 -2.43 -17.05
CA VAL A 293 -9.64 -2.66 -16.89
C VAL A 293 -9.28 -4.14 -17.01
N LEU A 294 -8.20 -4.44 -17.75
CA LEU A 294 -7.52 -5.72 -17.65
C LEU A 294 -6.36 -5.59 -16.66
N MET A 295 -6.52 -6.20 -15.48
CA MET A 295 -5.50 -6.22 -14.42
C MET A 295 -4.30 -7.08 -14.86
N LEU A 296 -3.08 -6.56 -14.69
CA LEU A 296 -1.86 -7.29 -14.98
C LEU A 296 -1.45 -8.14 -13.77
N VAL A 297 -1.96 -9.36 -13.70
CA VAL A 297 -1.81 -10.23 -12.51
C VAL A 297 -0.57 -11.11 -12.61
N ASN A 298 0.27 -11.08 -11.56
CA ASN A 298 1.44 -11.94 -11.45
C ASN A 298 1.02 -13.40 -11.12
N PRO A 299 1.56 -14.43 -11.80
CA PRO A 299 1.07 -15.82 -11.71
C PRO A 299 1.25 -16.46 -10.34
N ASN A 300 2.18 -15.96 -9.52
CA ASN A 300 2.41 -16.45 -8.16
C ASN A 300 1.43 -15.83 -7.13
N MET A 301 0.50 -15.01 -7.59
CA MET A 301 -0.37 -14.19 -6.76
C MET A 301 -1.79 -14.17 -7.36
N ARG A 302 -2.76 -13.71 -6.58
CA ARG A 302 -4.12 -13.44 -7.10
C ARG A 302 -4.22 -11.97 -7.51
N ALA A 303 -5.31 -11.55 -8.15
CA ALA A 303 -5.56 -10.11 -8.25
C ALA A 303 -5.63 -9.49 -6.82
N PRO A 304 -5.19 -8.24 -6.61
CA PRO A 304 -4.81 -7.23 -7.60
C PRO A 304 -3.28 -7.06 -7.80
N TYR A 305 -2.47 -8.10 -7.56
CA TYR A 305 -1.01 -7.95 -7.49
C TYR A 305 -0.33 -8.03 -8.86
N THR A 306 0.31 -6.94 -9.30
CA THR A 306 1.29 -6.95 -10.41
C THR A 306 2.70 -7.17 -9.86
N THR A 307 3.03 -6.47 -8.78
CA THR A 307 4.11 -6.80 -7.85
C THR A 307 3.53 -7.00 -6.45
N ASP A 308 4.37 -7.27 -5.44
CA ASP A 308 3.94 -7.42 -4.05
C ASP A 308 3.24 -6.16 -3.48
N THR A 309 3.47 -4.99 -4.06
CA THR A 309 3.04 -3.67 -3.57
C THR A 309 2.33 -2.82 -4.63
N ILE A 310 2.52 -3.10 -5.91
CA ILE A 310 2.00 -2.30 -7.03
C ILE A 310 0.93 -3.09 -7.79
N TYR A 311 -0.21 -2.45 -7.99
CA TYR A 311 -1.20 -2.82 -9.00
C TYR A 311 -0.90 -2.09 -10.29
N ALA A 312 -1.01 -2.80 -11.41
CA ALA A 312 -1.08 -2.21 -12.72
C ALA A 312 -2.21 -2.84 -13.56
N GLY A 313 -2.83 -2.02 -14.40
CA GLY A 313 -3.90 -2.44 -15.28
C GLY A 313 -3.92 -1.64 -16.57
N LEU A 314 -4.33 -2.25 -17.67
CA LEU A 314 -4.62 -1.50 -18.89
C LEU A 314 -6.11 -1.18 -18.91
N GLN A 315 -6.43 0.10 -18.92
CA GLN A 315 -7.81 0.57 -18.93
C GLN A 315 -8.19 1.06 -20.33
N LEU A 316 -9.45 0.80 -20.71
CA LEU A 316 -10.06 1.27 -21.95
C LEU A 316 -11.23 2.21 -21.63
N ILE A 317 -11.36 3.28 -22.43
CA ILE A 317 -12.60 4.05 -22.55
C ILE A 317 -12.86 4.32 -24.04
N LEU A 318 -14.09 4.08 -24.48
CA LEU A 318 -14.55 4.27 -25.86
C LEU A 318 -15.21 5.64 -26.05
N PRO A 319 -15.45 6.08 -27.30
CA PRO A 319 -16.10 7.35 -27.60
C PRO A 319 -17.43 7.53 -26.87
N GLY A 320 -17.63 8.68 -26.23
CA GLY A 320 -18.85 9.02 -25.50
C GLY A 320 -19.00 8.33 -24.14
N GLU A 321 -18.12 7.40 -23.77
CA GLU A 321 -18.21 6.71 -22.49
C GLU A 321 -17.80 7.63 -21.32
N THR A 322 -18.42 7.35 -20.16
CA THR A 322 -18.10 8.01 -18.88
C THR A 322 -17.78 6.96 -17.84
N ALA A 323 -16.53 6.93 -17.40
CA ALA A 323 -16.13 6.17 -16.23
C ALA A 323 -16.43 7.01 -14.98
N ARG A 324 -17.40 6.58 -14.18
CA ARG A 324 -18.03 7.39 -13.10
C ARG A 324 -17.06 7.95 -12.06
N ALA A 325 -17.45 9.10 -11.50
CA ALA A 325 -16.75 9.81 -10.44
C ALA A 325 -16.76 9.06 -9.11
N HIS A 326 -15.58 8.90 -8.53
CA HIS A 326 -15.39 8.35 -7.19
C HIS A 326 -14.10 8.88 -6.56
N ARG A 327 -13.87 8.57 -5.29
CA ARG A 327 -12.60 8.80 -4.61
C ARG A 327 -12.23 7.57 -3.78
N HIS A 328 -10.95 7.36 -3.57
CA HIS A 328 -10.46 6.27 -2.74
C HIS A 328 -9.12 6.60 -2.07
N THR A 329 -8.78 5.88 -1.00
CA THR A 329 -7.53 6.07 -0.27
C THR A 329 -6.31 5.72 -1.11
N ALA A 330 -6.42 4.73 -2.00
CA ALA A 330 -5.34 4.37 -2.90
C ALA A 330 -4.90 5.57 -3.75
N SER A 331 -3.59 5.78 -3.86
CA SER A 331 -3.03 6.73 -4.81
C SER A 331 -2.92 6.06 -6.17
N ALA A 332 -3.21 6.82 -7.23
CA ALA A 332 -3.10 6.32 -8.58
C ALA A 332 -2.31 7.27 -9.49
N LEU A 333 -1.68 6.71 -10.51
CA LEU A 333 -1.19 7.43 -11.66
C LEU A 333 -1.64 6.73 -12.94
N ARG A 334 -1.67 7.49 -14.03
CA ARG A 334 -2.01 7.02 -15.36
C ARG A 334 -0.91 7.40 -16.32
N PHE A 335 -0.36 6.42 -17.04
CA PHE A 335 0.56 6.65 -18.14
C PHE A 335 -0.16 6.40 -19.47
N ILE A 336 -0.26 7.44 -20.30
CA ILE A 336 -1.10 7.40 -21.49
C ILE A 336 -0.40 6.67 -22.64
N ILE A 337 -1.05 5.63 -23.20
CA ILE A 337 -0.44 4.74 -24.21
C ILE A 337 -0.96 5.03 -25.62
N GLU A 338 -2.27 5.11 -25.77
CA GLU A 338 -2.95 5.18 -27.07
C GLU A 338 -4.23 6.02 -26.98
N GLY A 339 -4.57 6.70 -28.07
CA GLY A 339 -5.79 7.48 -28.22
C GLY A 339 -5.55 8.98 -28.21
N ASP A 340 -6.60 9.71 -28.56
CA ASP A 340 -6.67 11.16 -28.46
C ASP A 340 -8.01 11.56 -27.81
N LYS A 341 -8.10 12.80 -27.31
CA LYS A 341 -9.34 13.40 -26.79
C LYS A 341 -10.03 12.64 -25.64
N GLY A 342 -9.40 11.61 -25.09
CA GLY A 342 -9.70 11.11 -23.76
C GLY A 342 -9.35 12.16 -22.70
N PHE A 343 -10.03 12.13 -21.57
CA PHE A 343 -9.74 13.03 -20.46
C PHE A 343 -9.88 12.35 -19.11
N THR A 344 -9.18 12.92 -18.13
CA THR A 344 -9.31 12.62 -16.72
C THR A 344 -9.72 13.90 -15.99
N ALA A 345 -10.76 13.84 -15.17
CA ALA A 345 -11.04 14.90 -14.20
C ALA A 345 -10.52 14.47 -12.83
N VAL A 346 -9.79 15.35 -12.12
CA VAL A 346 -9.30 15.11 -10.75
C VAL A 346 -9.43 16.38 -9.93
N GLY A 347 -10.06 16.32 -8.76
CA GLY A 347 -10.14 17.46 -7.84
C GLY A 347 -10.73 18.73 -8.47
N GLY A 348 -11.65 18.57 -9.44
CA GLY A 348 -12.25 19.67 -10.20
C GLY A 348 -11.44 20.19 -11.39
N LYS A 349 -10.34 19.53 -11.77
CA LYS A 349 -9.53 19.87 -12.94
C LYS A 349 -9.71 18.82 -14.04
N LYS A 350 -10.23 19.21 -15.20
CA LYS A 350 -10.39 18.35 -16.39
C LYS A 350 -9.13 18.43 -17.26
N ILE A 351 -8.46 17.31 -17.43
CA ILE A 351 -7.18 17.19 -18.13
C ILE A 351 -7.36 16.32 -19.36
N THR A 352 -7.05 16.87 -20.53
CA THR A 352 -6.96 16.11 -21.77
C THR A 352 -5.76 15.18 -21.72
N MET A 353 -5.97 13.91 -22.00
CA MET A 353 -4.93 12.90 -22.05
C MET A 353 -4.14 13.02 -23.35
N GLN A 354 -2.82 13.13 -23.25
CA GLN A 354 -1.92 13.05 -24.39
C GLN A 354 -0.94 11.90 -24.20
N LYS A 355 -0.57 11.26 -25.31
CA LYS A 355 0.32 10.11 -25.31
C LYS A 355 1.64 10.39 -24.60
N GLY A 356 2.01 9.50 -23.69
CA GLY A 356 3.23 9.56 -22.88
C GLY A 356 3.10 10.40 -21.61
N ASP A 357 2.00 11.13 -21.44
CA ASP A 357 1.81 11.92 -20.23
C ASP A 357 1.59 11.04 -19.01
N VAL A 358 2.04 11.53 -17.87
CA VAL A 358 1.67 10.98 -16.55
C VAL A 358 0.61 11.88 -15.94
N ILE A 359 -0.56 11.32 -15.63
CA ILE A 359 -1.63 12.03 -14.92
C ILE A 359 -1.82 11.39 -13.54
N LEU A 360 -1.77 12.22 -12.50
CA LEU A 360 -1.86 11.80 -11.12
C LEU A 360 -3.30 11.87 -10.63
N THR A 361 -3.72 10.89 -9.85
CA THR A 361 -4.92 10.92 -9.03
C THR A 361 -4.49 10.71 -7.58
N PRO A 362 -4.21 11.80 -6.85
CA PRO A 362 -3.79 11.72 -5.46
C PRO A 362 -4.84 11.05 -4.58
N SER A 363 -4.38 10.49 -3.46
CA SER A 363 -5.24 9.88 -2.45
C SER A 363 -6.41 10.81 -2.07
N TRP A 364 -7.62 10.24 -2.05
CA TRP A 364 -8.86 10.88 -1.64
C TRP A 364 -9.39 12.02 -2.53
N GLU A 365 -8.84 12.20 -3.72
CA GLU A 365 -9.37 13.15 -4.71
C GLU A 365 -10.52 12.54 -5.53
N TRP A 366 -11.57 13.33 -5.77
CA TRP A 366 -12.64 12.98 -6.70
C TRP A 366 -12.09 12.88 -8.11
N HIS A 367 -12.41 11.80 -8.82
CA HIS A 367 -11.95 11.63 -10.18
C HIS A 367 -12.87 10.77 -11.07
N ASP A 368 -12.94 11.14 -12.35
CA ASP A 368 -13.67 10.47 -13.42
C ASP A 368 -12.93 10.53 -14.75
N HIS A 369 -13.35 9.70 -15.73
CA HIS A 369 -12.71 9.61 -17.05
C HIS A 369 -13.75 9.67 -18.15
N GLY A 370 -13.39 10.27 -19.28
CA GLY A 370 -14.28 10.38 -20.43
C GLY A 370 -13.56 10.39 -21.75
N HIS A 371 -14.34 10.31 -22.83
CA HIS A 371 -13.85 10.39 -24.19
C HIS A 371 -14.71 11.33 -25.03
N ASP A 372 -14.15 12.47 -25.43
CA ASP A 372 -14.86 13.49 -26.23
C ASP A 372 -14.57 13.37 -27.74
N GLY A 373 -13.72 12.42 -28.14
CA GLY A 373 -13.32 12.17 -29.53
C GLY A 373 -13.76 10.82 -30.09
N ASP A 374 -13.00 10.34 -31.06
CA ASP A 374 -13.22 9.09 -31.78
C ASP A 374 -12.15 8.04 -31.44
N GLY A 375 -12.47 6.76 -31.64
CA GLY A 375 -11.53 5.66 -31.39
C GLY A 375 -11.31 5.33 -29.90
N PRO A 376 -10.49 4.30 -29.61
CA PRO A 376 -10.24 3.88 -28.23
C PRO A 376 -9.17 4.74 -27.56
N MET A 377 -9.36 5.00 -26.28
CA MET A 377 -8.33 5.57 -25.40
C MET A 377 -7.86 4.52 -24.40
N ILE A 378 -6.55 4.24 -24.38
CA ILE A 378 -5.93 3.22 -23.55
C ILE A 378 -4.77 3.80 -22.75
N TRP A 379 -4.71 3.49 -21.46
CA TRP A 379 -3.61 3.87 -20.58
C TRP A 379 -3.23 2.74 -19.62
N LEU A 380 -2.05 2.88 -19.02
CA LEU A 380 -1.60 2.06 -17.90
C LEU A 380 -1.94 2.78 -16.60
N ASP A 381 -2.77 2.15 -15.78
CA ASP A 381 -2.96 2.55 -14.39
C ASP A 381 -1.86 1.94 -13.52
N GLY A 382 -1.35 2.73 -12.57
CA GLY A 382 -0.47 2.29 -11.49
C GLY A 382 -1.06 2.70 -10.15
N LEU A 383 -1.34 1.74 -9.27
CA LEU A 383 -1.95 1.98 -7.95
C LEU A 383 -1.22 1.24 -6.83
N ASP A 384 -1.35 1.76 -5.62
CA ASP A 384 -0.88 1.13 -4.38
C ASP A 384 -1.96 0.25 -3.71
N LEU A 385 -2.96 -0.19 -4.48
CA LEU A 385 -4.05 -1.08 -4.02
C LEU A 385 -3.58 -2.31 -3.23
N PRO A 386 -2.49 -3.01 -3.61
CA PRO A 386 -1.98 -4.15 -2.86
C PRO A 386 -1.64 -3.83 -1.39
N LEU A 387 -1.21 -2.60 -1.09
CA LEU A 387 -0.89 -2.21 0.28
C LEU A 387 -2.09 -2.35 1.20
N PHE A 388 -3.30 -2.07 0.70
CA PHE A 388 -4.49 -2.13 1.54
C PHE A 388 -5.05 -3.54 1.76
N GLN A 389 -4.49 -4.54 1.07
CA GLN A 389 -4.72 -5.94 1.43
C GLN A 389 -3.93 -6.34 2.69
N ALA A 390 -2.77 -5.70 2.90
CA ALA A 390 -1.96 -5.88 4.11
C ALA A 390 -2.40 -4.93 5.24
N PHE A 391 -2.78 -3.70 4.90
CA PHE A 391 -3.24 -2.68 5.84
C PHE A 391 -4.74 -2.42 5.62
N PRO A 392 -5.64 -2.81 6.54
CA PRO A 392 -7.09 -2.70 6.35
C PRO A 392 -7.58 -1.25 6.54
N THR A 393 -7.09 -0.35 5.70
CA THR A 393 -7.35 1.10 5.72
C THR A 393 -7.80 1.63 4.36
N ASN A 394 -8.32 0.75 3.48
CA ASN A 394 -8.88 1.18 2.20
C ASN A 394 -10.27 1.79 2.42
N PHE A 395 -10.48 2.99 1.90
CA PHE A 395 -11.80 3.60 1.81
C PHE A 395 -12.07 3.96 0.35
N ALA A 396 -13.34 3.92 -0.03
CA ALA A 396 -13.83 4.41 -1.31
C ALA A 396 -15.21 5.06 -1.12
N GLU A 397 -15.51 6.05 -1.96
CA GLU A 397 -16.79 6.74 -1.97
C GLU A 397 -17.18 7.07 -3.41
N MET A 398 -18.43 6.75 -3.76
CA MET A 398 -19.01 7.10 -5.06
C MET A 398 -19.56 8.51 -5.00
N TYR A 399 -19.36 9.28 -6.08
CA TYR A 399 -20.03 10.56 -6.21
C TYR A 399 -21.49 10.35 -6.62
N GLN A 400 -22.36 11.28 -6.23
CA GLN A 400 -23.80 11.18 -6.53
C GLN A 400 -24.04 11.15 -8.04
N ASP A 401 -23.36 12.03 -8.78
CA ASP A 401 -23.46 12.13 -10.23
C ASP A 401 -22.32 11.36 -10.94
N PRO A 402 -22.49 10.94 -12.21
CA PRO A 402 -21.42 10.29 -12.98
C PRO A 402 -20.15 11.13 -13.14
N ARG A 403 -20.25 12.46 -13.02
CA ARG A 403 -19.15 13.41 -13.20
C ARG A 403 -19.01 14.28 -11.96
N TYR A 404 -17.78 14.49 -11.51
CA TYR A 404 -17.50 15.51 -10.52
C TYR A 404 -17.34 16.87 -11.22
N PRO A 405 -17.91 17.98 -10.69
CA PRO A 405 -17.77 19.30 -11.32
C PRO A 405 -16.31 19.65 -11.57
N SER A 406 -15.96 19.92 -12.83
CA SER A 406 -14.58 20.23 -13.23
C SER A 406 -14.50 21.24 -14.35
N THR A 407 -13.39 21.99 -14.39
CA THR A 407 -13.05 22.94 -15.45
C THR A 407 -11.79 22.48 -16.20
N PRO A 408 -11.65 22.78 -17.50
CA PRO A 408 -10.40 22.53 -18.22
C PRO A 408 -9.21 23.09 -17.45
N ALA A 409 -8.17 22.27 -17.29
CA ALA A 409 -6.90 22.68 -16.70
C ALA A 409 -5.88 23.00 -17.78
N ASP A 410 -5.00 23.95 -17.49
CA ASP A 410 -3.87 24.29 -18.35
C ASP A 410 -2.89 23.10 -18.47
N ASP A 411 -2.06 23.14 -19.52
CA ASP A 411 -1.05 22.11 -19.76
C ASP A 411 -0.02 22.01 -18.62
N GLU A 412 0.21 23.11 -17.89
CA GLU A 412 1.06 23.17 -16.71
C GLU A 412 0.22 23.08 -15.42
N CYS A 413 -0.08 21.87 -14.97
CA CYS A 413 -0.74 21.65 -13.68
C CYS A 413 -0.01 20.62 -12.81
N ASP A 414 -0.28 20.66 -11.50
CA ASP A 414 0.41 19.85 -10.48
C ASP A 414 0.09 18.35 -10.50
N ILE A 415 -0.81 17.94 -11.38
CA ILE A 415 -1.29 16.57 -11.53
C ILE A 415 -1.12 16.02 -12.96
N ARG A 416 -0.55 16.79 -13.88
CA ARG A 416 -0.16 16.32 -15.22
C ARG A 416 1.32 16.63 -15.42
N ILE A 417 2.09 15.60 -15.79
CA ILE A 417 3.50 15.76 -16.15
C ILE A 417 3.63 15.33 -17.62
N PRO A 418 3.81 16.28 -18.55
CA PRO A 418 3.90 15.97 -19.97
C PRO A 418 5.09 15.09 -20.32
N TRP A 419 4.94 14.22 -21.31
CA TRP A 419 6.07 13.44 -21.85
C TRP A 419 7.20 14.32 -22.35
N THR A 420 6.87 15.48 -22.94
CA THR A 420 7.86 16.44 -23.46
C THR A 420 8.84 16.90 -22.39
N THR A 421 8.40 17.05 -21.14
CA THR A 421 9.26 17.38 -19.99
C THR A 421 10.25 16.25 -19.71
N ALA A 422 9.77 15.01 -19.63
CA ALA A 422 10.63 13.84 -19.39
C ALA A 422 11.62 13.64 -20.55
N ARG A 423 11.14 13.75 -21.78
CA ARG A 423 11.94 13.60 -23.01
C ARG A 423 13.04 14.65 -23.09
N ALA A 424 12.71 15.92 -22.86
CA ALA A 424 13.70 17.00 -22.90
C ALA A 424 14.82 16.79 -21.88
N HIS A 425 14.49 16.37 -20.66
CA HIS A 425 15.50 16.01 -19.66
C HIS A 425 16.36 14.83 -20.12
N LEU A 426 15.73 13.73 -20.52
CA LEU A 426 16.43 12.51 -20.94
C LEU A 426 17.37 12.74 -22.11
N ASP A 427 16.96 13.54 -23.10
CA ASP A 427 17.78 13.89 -24.27
C ASP A 427 18.92 14.86 -23.91
N SER A 428 18.80 15.63 -22.82
CA SER A 428 19.85 16.54 -22.35
C SER A 428 20.92 15.84 -21.51
N GLU A 429 20.60 14.71 -20.89
CA GLU A 429 21.52 13.96 -20.05
C GLU A 429 22.58 13.22 -20.89
N PRO A 430 23.88 13.35 -20.55
CA PRO A 430 24.96 12.74 -21.32
C PRO A 430 25.03 11.22 -21.13
N GLY A 431 25.68 10.54 -22.09
CA GLY A 431 25.96 9.11 -22.01
C GLY A 431 24.84 8.23 -22.56
N PRO A 432 25.05 6.90 -22.57
CA PRO A 432 24.18 5.96 -23.27
C PRO A 432 22.86 5.66 -22.53
N TRP A 433 22.75 6.06 -21.27
CA TRP A 433 21.61 5.78 -20.42
C TRP A 433 21.34 6.94 -19.48
N ALA A 434 20.08 7.31 -19.34
CA ALA A 434 19.62 8.39 -18.47
C ALA A 434 18.29 8.03 -17.81
N ILE A 435 18.04 8.57 -16.62
CA ILE A 435 16.79 8.39 -15.87
C ILE A 435 16.20 9.78 -15.55
N PHE A 436 14.92 9.95 -15.84
CA PHE A 436 14.11 11.05 -15.35
C PHE A 436 13.17 10.54 -14.26
N ASN A 437 13.26 11.08 -13.04
CA ASN A 437 12.32 10.78 -11.97
C ASN A 437 11.15 11.77 -12.02
N TYR A 438 9.92 11.25 -12.15
CA TYR A 438 8.74 12.10 -12.15
C TYR A 438 8.55 12.72 -10.76
N THR A 439 8.38 14.03 -10.75
CA THR A 439 8.09 14.82 -9.55
C THR A 439 6.95 15.78 -9.87
N ARG A 440 6.33 16.35 -8.84
CA ARG A 440 5.28 17.37 -8.98
C ARG A 440 5.58 18.58 -8.13
N ARG A 441 5.02 19.74 -8.50
CA ARG A 441 5.05 20.96 -7.68
C ARG A 441 3.65 21.22 -7.17
N VAL A 442 3.42 21.11 -5.87
CA VAL A 442 2.08 21.24 -5.27
C VAL A 442 1.58 22.67 -5.49
N GLY A 443 0.42 22.84 -6.13
CA GLY A 443 -0.09 24.16 -6.50
C GLY A 443 0.71 24.86 -7.60
N GLY A 444 1.55 24.13 -8.35
CA GLY A 444 2.34 24.65 -9.46
C GLY A 444 3.58 25.47 -9.05
N GLN A 445 3.85 25.64 -7.75
CA GLN A 445 4.96 26.44 -7.23
C GLN A 445 5.81 25.66 -6.21
N GLY A 446 7.00 26.18 -5.90
CA GLY A 446 7.91 25.60 -4.90
C GLY A 446 8.70 24.39 -5.41
N GLU A 447 9.51 23.79 -4.53
CA GLU A 447 10.40 22.68 -4.89
C GLU A 447 9.64 21.43 -5.38
N PRO A 448 10.18 20.67 -6.34
CA PRO A 448 9.60 19.41 -6.76
C PRO A 448 9.56 18.41 -5.61
N VAL A 449 8.44 17.71 -5.48
CA VAL A 449 8.25 16.62 -4.52
C VAL A 449 7.90 15.33 -5.26
N GLU A 450 8.06 14.18 -4.58
CA GLU A 450 7.61 12.88 -5.09
C GLU A 450 6.11 12.95 -5.48
N ILE A 451 5.73 12.24 -6.55
CA ILE A 451 4.36 12.27 -7.08
C ILE A 451 3.32 11.77 -6.08
N SER A 452 3.72 10.90 -5.15
CA SER A 452 2.91 10.44 -4.03
C SER A 452 3.80 9.99 -2.86
N ARG A 453 3.18 9.54 -1.76
CA ARG A 453 3.91 8.97 -0.60
C ARG A 453 4.29 7.50 -0.78
N THR A 454 3.63 6.80 -1.70
CA THR A 454 3.69 5.34 -1.81
C THR A 454 4.24 4.90 -3.16
N LEU A 455 3.77 5.53 -4.24
CA LEU A 455 4.21 5.30 -5.62
C LEU A 455 5.14 6.40 -6.11
N GLY A 456 6.19 5.99 -6.81
CA GLY A 456 7.03 6.81 -7.65
C GLY A 456 6.85 6.43 -9.12
N ALA A 457 7.37 7.28 -10.01
CA ALA A 457 7.48 6.95 -11.42
C ALA A 457 8.80 7.47 -11.99
N GLN A 458 9.30 6.81 -13.02
CA GLN A 458 10.48 7.24 -13.76
C GLN A 458 10.33 6.97 -15.26
N ALA A 459 11.11 7.68 -16.06
CA ALA A 459 11.36 7.35 -17.45
C ALA A 459 12.85 7.10 -17.64
N GLU A 460 13.21 6.21 -18.56
CA GLU A 460 14.58 5.87 -18.89
C GLU A 460 14.81 6.00 -20.39
N ARG A 461 15.96 6.56 -20.77
CA ARG A 461 16.47 6.55 -22.15
C ARG A 461 17.61 5.56 -22.25
N ILE A 462 17.60 4.71 -23.26
CA ILE A 462 18.73 3.81 -23.59
C ILE A 462 19.06 4.02 -25.07
N GLU A 463 20.26 4.49 -25.36
CA GLU A 463 20.71 4.72 -26.74
C GLU A 463 20.74 3.42 -27.55
N ALA A 464 20.49 3.55 -28.87
CA ALA A 464 20.48 2.42 -29.79
C ALA A 464 21.73 1.53 -29.66
N GLY A 465 21.52 0.23 -29.47
CA GLY A 465 22.60 -0.75 -29.31
C GLY A 465 23.39 -0.65 -27.99
N LYS A 466 23.03 0.25 -27.07
CA LYS A 466 23.66 0.42 -25.76
C LYS A 466 22.83 -0.22 -24.65
N GLN A 467 23.36 -0.19 -23.43
CA GLN A 467 22.72 -0.72 -22.24
C GLN A 467 22.86 0.23 -21.04
N SER A 468 21.96 0.09 -20.08
CA SER A 468 22.07 0.71 -18.76
C SER A 468 23.20 0.10 -17.94
N GLU A 469 23.60 0.79 -16.88
CA GLU A 469 24.40 0.18 -15.82
C GLU A 469 23.53 -0.82 -15.02
N PRO A 470 24.13 -1.86 -14.40
CA PRO A 470 23.42 -2.73 -13.48
C PRO A 470 22.99 -1.96 -12.23
N VAL A 471 21.71 -2.03 -11.88
CA VAL A 471 21.18 -1.41 -10.66
C VAL A 471 20.30 -2.39 -9.90
N ARG A 472 20.60 -2.57 -8.61
CA ARG A 472 19.78 -3.37 -7.69
C ARG A 472 19.20 -2.50 -6.59
N GLU A 473 17.89 -2.58 -6.41
CA GLU A 473 17.17 -1.78 -5.42
C GLU A 473 16.15 -2.61 -4.65
N THR A 474 15.79 -2.21 -3.43
CA THR A 474 14.70 -2.87 -2.71
C THR A 474 13.32 -2.59 -3.29
N CYS A 475 13.18 -1.59 -4.16
CA CYS A 475 11.92 -1.33 -4.84
C CYS A 475 11.62 -2.35 -5.95
N SER A 476 10.33 -2.52 -6.22
CA SER A 476 9.81 -3.23 -7.38
C SER A 476 9.44 -2.24 -8.48
N PHE A 477 9.35 -2.72 -9.72
CA PHE A 477 8.98 -1.89 -10.88
C PHE A 477 7.93 -2.56 -11.74
N VAL A 478 7.07 -1.74 -12.33
CA VAL A 478 6.26 -2.10 -13.51
C VAL A 478 6.67 -1.18 -14.65
N TYR A 479 7.42 -1.72 -15.60
CA TYR A 479 7.90 -1.00 -16.79
C TYR A 479 6.87 -1.08 -17.92
N HIS A 480 6.80 -0.02 -18.71
CA HIS A 480 6.09 0.07 -19.98
C HIS A 480 7.02 0.62 -21.05
N VAL A 481 7.12 -0.08 -22.19
CA VAL A 481 7.96 0.37 -23.30
C VAL A 481 7.25 1.46 -24.09
N TYR A 482 7.62 2.73 -23.87
CA TYR A 482 7.04 3.85 -24.60
C TYR A 482 7.48 3.88 -26.07
N GLU A 483 8.77 3.63 -26.32
CA GLU A 483 9.38 3.66 -27.66
C GLU A 483 10.57 2.68 -27.75
N GLY A 484 10.82 2.15 -28.96
CA GLY A 484 11.93 1.25 -29.23
C GLY A 484 11.64 -0.22 -28.93
N SER A 485 12.71 -1.02 -28.95
CA SER A 485 12.72 -2.44 -28.61
C SER A 485 14.08 -2.82 -28.00
N GLY A 486 14.13 -3.97 -27.34
CA GLY A 486 15.34 -4.41 -26.66
C GLY A 486 15.11 -5.59 -25.75
N THR A 487 16.07 -5.76 -24.84
CA THR A 487 16.10 -6.86 -23.87
C THR A 487 16.43 -6.34 -22.48
N SER A 488 15.81 -6.94 -21.46
CA SER A 488 16.17 -6.71 -20.07
C SER A 488 16.67 -8.00 -19.44
N THR A 489 17.86 -7.93 -18.85
CA THR A 489 18.44 -8.98 -18.02
C THR A 489 18.13 -8.64 -16.57
N ILE A 490 17.47 -9.55 -15.85
CA ILE A 490 16.97 -9.32 -14.50
C ILE A 490 17.49 -10.43 -13.58
N GLU A 491 18.42 -10.09 -12.69
CA GLU A 491 18.94 -11.03 -11.69
C GLU A 491 18.10 -10.95 -10.41
N THR A 492 17.21 -11.92 -10.24
CA THR A 492 16.32 -12.04 -9.07
C THR A 492 17.00 -12.81 -7.92
N THR A 493 16.29 -12.99 -6.81
CA THR A 493 16.73 -13.86 -5.72
C THR A 493 16.73 -15.35 -6.07
N SER A 494 16.02 -15.74 -7.13
CA SER A 494 15.81 -17.13 -7.58
C SER A 494 16.60 -17.48 -8.85
N GLY A 495 17.20 -16.50 -9.53
CA GLY A 495 17.97 -16.70 -10.76
C GLY A 495 17.90 -15.50 -11.71
N THR A 496 18.61 -15.59 -12.83
CA THR A 496 18.61 -14.58 -13.89
C THR A 496 17.55 -14.90 -14.93
N GLU A 497 16.71 -13.91 -15.23
CA GLU A 497 15.69 -13.96 -16.26
C GLU A 497 16.02 -12.96 -17.39
N GLN A 498 15.56 -13.24 -18.60
CA GLN A 498 15.66 -12.31 -19.73
C GLN A 498 14.29 -12.08 -20.35
N ILE A 499 13.95 -10.81 -20.55
CA ILE A 499 12.73 -10.39 -21.24
C ILE A 499 13.10 -9.63 -22.50
N THR A 500 12.60 -10.07 -23.66
CA THR A 500 12.60 -9.26 -24.88
C THR A 500 11.32 -8.45 -24.97
N TRP A 501 11.45 -7.18 -25.32
CA TRP A 501 10.36 -6.21 -25.29
C TRP A 501 10.41 -5.28 -26.49
N ARG A 502 9.24 -4.74 -26.82
CA ARG A 502 9.01 -3.75 -27.87
C ARG A 502 7.96 -2.75 -27.41
N LYS A 503 7.85 -1.63 -28.12
CA LYS A 503 6.83 -0.60 -27.89
C LYS A 503 5.46 -1.18 -27.52
N GLY A 504 4.91 -0.69 -26.41
CA GLY A 504 3.64 -1.09 -25.82
C GLY A 504 3.77 -2.18 -24.74
N ASP A 505 4.77 -3.06 -24.83
CA ASP A 505 4.91 -4.16 -23.86
C ASP A 505 5.08 -3.61 -22.44
N THR A 506 4.46 -4.30 -21.48
CA THR A 506 4.56 -3.98 -20.05
C THR A 506 5.20 -5.16 -19.32
N PHE A 507 6.07 -4.93 -18.34
CA PHE A 507 6.70 -6.02 -17.58
C PHE A 507 6.98 -5.65 -16.13
N ALA A 508 6.88 -6.65 -15.25
CA ALA A 508 7.15 -6.53 -13.82
C ALA A 508 8.57 -6.96 -13.50
N VAL A 509 9.23 -6.19 -12.63
CA VAL A 509 10.52 -6.50 -12.02
C VAL A 509 10.33 -6.58 -10.51
N PRO A 510 10.51 -7.77 -9.90
CA PRO A 510 10.35 -7.95 -8.46
C PRO A 510 11.38 -7.16 -7.64
N ALA A 511 11.03 -6.87 -6.38
CA ALA A 511 11.93 -6.20 -5.43
C ALA A 511 13.28 -6.92 -5.29
N TRP A 512 14.35 -6.16 -5.05
CA TRP A 512 15.72 -6.69 -4.86
C TRP A 512 16.31 -7.42 -6.08
N SER A 513 15.74 -7.19 -7.26
CA SER A 513 16.31 -7.64 -8.53
C SER A 513 17.31 -6.63 -9.07
N GLU A 514 18.42 -7.12 -9.61
CA GLU A 514 19.33 -6.30 -10.41
C GLU A 514 18.81 -6.25 -11.84
N ARG A 515 18.80 -5.08 -12.47
CA ARG A 515 18.30 -4.92 -13.84
C ARG A 515 19.35 -4.27 -14.72
N VAL A 516 19.42 -4.76 -15.96
CA VAL A 516 20.15 -4.15 -17.07
C VAL A 516 19.20 -4.11 -18.27
N HIS A 517 18.95 -2.91 -18.80
CA HIS A 517 18.13 -2.72 -19.99
C HIS A 517 19.05 -2.43 -21.19
N LYS A 518 18.88 -3.16 -22.29
CA LYS A 518 19.64 -3.00 -23.53
C LYS A 518 18.70 -2.70 -24.68
N ALA A 519 18.93 -1.61 -25.39
CA ALA A 519 18.18 -1.29 -26.60
C ALA A 519 18.72 -2.08 -27.80
N ASP A 520 17.83 -2.45 -28.71
CA ASP A 520 18.21 -3.03 -30.00
C ASP A 520 19.01 -2.04 -30.85
N GLN A 521 19.65 -2.56 -31.89
CA GLN A 521 20.31 -1.71 -32.89
C GLN A 521 19.26 -0.88 -33.66
N GLY A 522 19.60 0.36 -33.99
CA GLY A 522 18.83 1.19 -34.93
C GLY A 522 17.91 2.24 -34.32
N ALA A 523 17.46 2.11 -33.07
CA ALA A 523 16.66 3.14 -32.41
C ALA A 523 16.91 3.21 -30.90
N THR A 524 16.92 4.43 -30.37
CA THR A 524 16.91 4.70 -28.93
C THR A 524 15.60 4.21 -28.33
N ALA A 525 15.68 3.53 -27.19
CA ALA A 525 14.52 3.07 -26.45
C ALA A 525 14.17 4.02 -25.31
N PHE A 526 12.87 4.15 -25.05
CA PHE A 526 12.34 4.91 -23.92
C PHE A 526 11.40 4.01 -23.12
N LEU A 527 11.68 3.87 -21.84
CA LEU A 527 10.88 3.07 -20.91
C LEU A 527 10.24 4.00 -19.89
N PHE A 528 8.96 3.82 -19.59
CA PHE A 528 8.32 4.36 -18.41
C PHE A 528 8.28 3.29 -17.32
N ALA A 529 8.33 3.67 -16.04
CA ALA A 529 8.15 2.72 -14.94
C ALA A 529 7.41 3.32 -13.76
N VAL A 530 6.49 2.55 -13.19
CA VAL A 530 5.94 2.76 -11.85
C VAL A 530 6.78 1.99 -10.85
N ASN A 531 7.07 2.59 -9.69
CA ASN A 531 7.83 1.94 -8.62
C ASN A 531 7.29 2.29 -7.23
N ASP A 532 7.71 1.53 -6.22
CA ASP A 532 7.33 1.70 -4.81
C ASP A 532 8.47 2.33 -3.98
N ALA A 533 9.43 3.00 -4.63
CA ALA A 533 10.56 3.60 -3.92
C ALA A 533 10.12 4.66 -2.89
N PRO A 534 9.13 5.55 -3.14
CA PRO A 534 8.66 6.50 -2.13
C PRO A 534 8.13 5.83 -0.86
N LEU A 535 7.38 4.73 -0.98
CA LEU A 535 6.94 3.93 0.17
C LEU A 535 8.14 3.44 0.99
N LEU A 536 9.11 2.82 0.32
CA LEU A 536 10.27 2.24 0.99
C LEU A 536 11.17 3.31 1.63
N LYS A 537 11.33 4.47 0.98
CA LYS A 537 12.05 5.62 1.56
C LYS A 537 11.33 6.13 2.81
N ALA A 538 10.01 6.29 2.76
CA ALA A 538 9.21 6.77 3.89
C ALA A 538 9.27 5.83 5.10
N LEU A 539 9.43 4.53 4.86
CA LEU A 539 9.57 3.49 5.90
C LEU A 539 11.02 3.21 6.33
N GLY A 540 12.02 3.86 5.71
CA GLY A 540 13.44 3.59 5.98
C GLY A 540 13.92 2.21 5.49
N MET A 541 13.23 1.63 4.51
CA MET A 541 13.48 0.29 3.94
C MET A 541 14.13 0.33 2.55
N TYR A 542 14.35 1.52 1.99
CA TYR A 542 15.00 1.68 0.69
C TYR A 542 16.50 1.39 0.76
N ARG A 543 17.01 0.54 -0.13
CA ARG A 543 18.43 0.27 -0.35
C ARG A 543 18.71 0.19 -1.84
N LYS A 544 19.90 0.62 -2.24
CA LYS A 544 20.41 0.58 -3.62
C LYS A 544 21.83 0.05 -3.62
N LYS A 545 22.17 -0.81 -4.58
CA LYS A 545 23.51 -1.34 -4.83
C LYS A 545 23.87 -1.13 -6.29
#